data_AF-A0A820QDX6-F1
#
_entry.id   AF-A0A820QDX6-F1
#
_cell.length_a   1.000
_cell.length_b   1.000
_cell.length_c   1.000
_cell.angle_alpha   90.00
_cell.angle_beta   90.00
_cell.angle_gamma   90.00
#
_symmetry.space_group_name_H-M   'P 1'
#
loop_
_entity.id
_entity.type
_entity.pdbx_description
1 polymer ?
#
loop_
_entity_poly.entity_id
_entity_poly.type
_entity_poly.pdbx_seq_one_letter_code
_entity_poly.pdbx_strand_id
1 'polypeptide(L)'
;MIPFINELKSEALKDRHWKDMVKILDLTMTWNNMADLTLRDIWDQVDNFKKNENVLRDIMINAQGEKALEEFLKQISEQWKVYQLELIDYQKKWKVIKSWDDLFTKSKENLSNILSMKLSPYFK
;
A
#
# COMPACT_ATOMS: atom_id res chain seq x y z
N MET A 1 22.36 6.32 7.56
CA MET A 1 21.81 6.25 8.94
C MET A 1 20.68 7.28 9.17
N ILE A 2 20.93 8.60 9.15
CA ILE A 2 19.86 9.63 9.24
C ILE A 2 18.78 9.49 8.14
N PRO A 3 19.12 9.18 6.86
CA PRO A 3 18.10 8.97 5.82
C PRO A 3 17.16 7.81 6.13
N PHE A 4 17.69 6.72 6.69
CA PHE A 4 16.91 5.53 7.01
C PHE A 4 15.94 5.76 8.17
N ILE A 5 16.34 6.52 9.19
CA ILE A 5 15.45 6.90 10.30
C ILE A 5 14.30 7.79 9.79
N ASN A 6 14.56 8.65 8.80
CA ASN A 6 13.48 9.42 8.17
C ASN A 6 12.53 8.53 7.35
N GLU A 7 13.06 7.50 6.68
CA GLU A 7 12.24 6.52 5.96
C GLU A 7 11.34 5.70 6.91
N LEU A 8 11.79 5.43 8.14
CA LEU A 8 10.98 4.80 9.19
C LEU A 8 9.73 5.60 9.59
N LYS A 9 9.65 6.89 9.26
CA LYS A 9 8.45 7.71 9.48
C LYS A 9 7.36 7.45 8.43
N SER A 10 7.65 6.69 7.37
CA SER A 10 6.71 6.46 6.27
C SER A 10 5.40 5.83 6.75
N GLU A 11 4.27 6.38 6.31
CA GLU A 11 2.93 5.80 6.50
C GLU A 11 2.76 4.42 5.85
N ALA A 12 3.71 4.00 5.01
CA ALA A 12 3.74 2.64 4.46
C ALA A 12 4.00 1.58 5.54
N LEU A 13 4.72 1.95 6.61
CA LEU A 13 4.98 1.06 7.73
C LEU A 13 3.75 0.91 8.63
N LYS A 14 3.28 -0.32 8.77
CA LYS A 14 2.20 -0.73 9.66
C LYS A 14 2.77 -1.62 10.76
N ASP A 15 1.98 -1.87 11.80
CA ASP A 15 2.43 -2.66 12.97
C ASP A 15 3.10 -3.97 12.60
N ARG A 16 2.62 -4.68 11.57
CA ARG A 16 3.23 -5.93 11.07
C ARG A 16 4.70 -5.76 10.64
N HIS A 17 5.03 -4.66 9.97
CA HIS A 17 6.39 -4.39 9.49
C HIS A 17 7.30 -4.08 10.67
N TRP A 18 6.78 -3.30 11.63
CA TRP A 18 7.45 -3.06 12.91
C TRP A 18 7.67 -4.34 13.71
N LYS A 19 6.74 -5.32 13.66
CA LYS A 19 6.93 -6.64 14.30
C LYS A 19 8.15 -7.36 13.76
N ASP A 20 8.29 -7.37 12.45
CA ASP A 20 9.42 -8.02 11.78
C ASP A 20 10.74 -7.29 12.09
N MET A 21 10.74 -5.95 12.05
CA MET A 21 11.94 -5.15 12.35
C MET A 21 12.40 -5.29 13.81
N VAL A 22 11.49 -5.21 14.78
CA VAL A 22 11.80 -5.36 16.21
C VAL A 22 12.40 -6.73 16.50
N LYS A 23 11.90 -7.78 15.84
CA LYS A 23 12.45 -9.13 15.97
C LYS A 23 13.87 -9.24 15.41
N ILE A 24 14.17 -8.57 14.29
CA ILE A 24 15.51 -8.58 13.68
C ILE A 24 16.51 -7.77 14.52
N LEU A 25 16.05 -6.73 15.21
CA LEU A 25 16.87 -5.85 16.04
C LEU A 25 17.02 -6.36 17.49
N ASP A 26 16.48 -7.54 17.82
CA ASP A 26 16.45 -8.11 19.17
C ASP A 26 15.81 -7.18 20.23
N LEU A 27 14.86 -6.35 19.82
CA LEU A 27 14.13 -5.39 20.67
C LEU A 27 12.84 -6.00 21.27
N THR A 28 12.74 -7.34 21.30
CA THR A 28 11.51 -8.06 21.68
C THR A 28 11.13 -7.90 23.15
N MET A 29 12.07 -7.57 24.04
CA MET A 29 11.82 -7.36 25.48
C MET A 29 11.23 -5.97 25.79
N THR A 30 11.42 -4.99 24.91
CA THR A 30 10.94 -3.60 25.11
C THR A 30 9.59 -3.33 24.46
N TRP A 31 9.08 -4.24 23.63
CA TRP A 31 7.95 -3.94 22.77
C TRP A 31 6.68 -4.74 23.13
N ASN A 32 5.81 -4.12 23.94
CA ASN A 32 4.44 -4.59 24.18
C ASN A 32 3.42 -3.85 23.28
N ASN A 33 3.70 -2.60 22.91
CA ASN A 33 2.89 -1.80 21.99
C ASN A 33 3.78 -0.81 21.18
N MET A 34 3.35 -0.39 19.98
CA MET A 34 4.06 0.61 19.13
C MET A 34 4.35 1.93 19.87
N ALA A 35 3.50 2.30 20.82
CA ALA A 35 3.67 3.48 21.65
C ALA A 35 4.88 3.40 22.63
N ASP A 36 5.41 2.20 22.88
CA ASP A 36 6.48 1.97 23.86
C ASP A 36 7.88 2.10 23.24
N LEU A 37 7.98 2.13 21.90
CA LEU A 37 9.25 2.18 21.19
C LEU A 37 9.75 3.64 21.13
N THR A 38 10.88 3.92 21.81
CA THR A 38 11.47 5.26 21.76
C THR A 38 12.60 5.36 20.73
N LEU A 39 12.89 6.58 20.27
CA LEU A 39 14.04 6.82 19.38
C LEU A 39 15.37 6.37 20.02
N ARG A 40 15.45 6.44 21.36
CA ARG A 40 16.63 5.98 22.11
C ARG A 40 16.83 4.48 21.96
N ASP A 41 15.76 3.69 22.04
CA ASP A 41 15.85 2.23 21.87
C ASP A 41 16.33 1.85 20.47
N ILE A 42 15.93 2.61 19.45
CA ILE A 42 16.42 2.43 18.08
C ILE A 42 17.90 2.84 17.97
N TRP A 43 18.28 3.95 18.60
CA TRP A 43 19.64 4.48 18.56
C TRP A 43 20.65 3.60 19.29
N ASP A 44 20.24 2.98 20.40
CA ASP A 44 21.06 2.04 21.17
C ASP A 44 21.34 0.75 20.37
N GLN A 45 20.57 0.47 19.31
CA GLN A 45 20.75 -0.68 18.40
C GLN A 45 21.44 -0.33 17.07
N VAL A 46 22.11 0.83 16.95
CA VAL A 46 22.73 1.30 15.70
C VAL A 46 23.68 0.28 15.06
N ASP A 47 24.43 -0.49 15.83
CA ASP A 47 25.34 -1.50 15.29
C ASP A 47 24.60 -2.72 14.72
N ASN A 48 23.51 -3.15 15.36
CA ASN A 48 22.61 -4.19 14.85
C ASN A 48 21.86 -3.71 13.61
N PHE A 49 21.51 -2.43 13.58
CA PHE A 49 20.87 -1.79 12.44
C PHE A 49 21.75 -1.83 11.19
N LYS A 50 23.03 -1.47 11.32
CA LYS A 50 24.00 -1.54 10.21
C LYS A 50 24.21 -2.97 9.72
N LYS A 51 24.27 -3.95 10.64
CA LYS A 51 24.44 -5.36 10.29
C LYS A 51 23.26 -5.90 9.49
N ASN A 52 22.05 -5.48 9.83
CA ASN A 52 20.80 -5.97 9.23
C ASN A 52 20.18 -5.00 8.22
N GLU A 53 20.93 -3.97 7.78
CA GLU A 53 20.40 -2.86 6.98
C GLU A 53 19.70 -3.34 5.69
N ASN A 54 20.24 -4.37 5.03
CA ASN A 54 19.66 -4.93 3.81
C ASN A 54 18.27 -5.55 4.07
N VAL A 55 18.14 -6.33 5.15
CA VAL A 55 16.86 -6.98 5.50
C VAL A 55 15.83 -5.92 5.92
N LEU A 56 16.25 -4.90 6.66
CA LEU A 56 15.37 -3.79 7.04
C LEU A 56 14.92 -2.99 5.81
N ARG A 57 15.81 -2.77 4.83
CA ARG A 57 15.46 -2.19 3.52
C ARG A 57 14.43 -3.03 2.78
N ASP A 58 14.58 -4.35 2.77
CA ASP A 58 13.62 -5.23 2.10
C ASP A 58 12.23 -5.12 2.73
N ILE A 59 12.14 -5.01 4.06
CA ILE A 59 10.86 -4.77 4.76
C ILE A 59 10.28 -3.41 4.35
N MET A 60 11.09 -2.36 4.24
CA MET A 60 10.64 -1.04 3.77
C MET A 60 10.10 -1.09 2.34
N ILE A 61 10.82 -1.75 1.44
CA ILE A 61 10.43 -1.89 0.03
C ILE A 61 9.10 -2.66 -0.06
N ASN A 62 8.96 -3.74 0.71
CA ASN A 62 7.71 -4.50 0.79
C ASN A 62 6.56 -3.63 1.28
N ALA A 63 6.75 -2.90 2.38
CA ALA A 63 5.75 -2.01 2.94
C ALA A 63 5.30 -0.94 1.94
N GLN A 64 6.25 -0.35 1.20
CA GLN A 64 5.97 0.65 0.18
C GLN A 64 5.21 0.05 -1.02
N GLY A 65 5.58 -1.16 -1.44
CA GLY A 65 4.88 -1.91 -2.47
C GLY A 65 3.43 -2.21 -2.07
N GLU A 66 3.20 -2.66 -0.84
CA GLU A 66 1.86 -2.89 -0.29
C GLU A 66 1.02 -1.60 -0.25
N LYS A 67 1.59 -0.47 0.19
CA LYS A 67 0.89 0.82 0.19
C LYS A 67 0.49 1.25 -1.23
N ALA A 68 1.39 1.08 -2.21
CA ALA A 68 1.09 1.41 -3.60
C ALA A 68 -0.07 0.57 -4.15
N LEU A 69 -0.13 -0.71 -3.81
CA LEU A 69 -1.25 -1.58 -4.19
C LEU A 69 -2.56 -1.15 -3.51
N GLU A 70 -2.52 -0.78 -2.23
CA GLU A 70 -3.68 -0.28 -1.48
C GLU A 70 -4.22 1.03 -2.06
N GLU A 71 -3.35 2.00 -2.33
CA GLU A 71 -3.72 3.28 -2.95
C GLU A 71 -4.31 3.07 -4.35
N PHE A 72 -3.76 2.16 -5.13
CA PHE A 72 -4.27 1.82 -6.45
C PHE A 72 -5.68 1.21 -6.38
N LEU A 73 -5.94 0.26 -5.48
CA LEU A 73 -7.28 -0.31 -5.29
C LEU A 73 -8.27 0.74 -4.83
N LYS A 74 -7.84 1.65 -3.95
CA LYS A 74 -8.64 2.77 -3.48
C LYS A 74 -9.05 3.68 -4.64
N GLN A 75 -8.13 4.02 -5.54
CA GLN A 75 -8.43 4.83 -6.73
C GLN A 75 -9.45 4.15 -7.64
N ILE A 76 -9.30 2.84 -7.92
CA ILE A 76 -10.29 2.08 -8.71
C ILE A 76 -11.66 2.11 -8.01
N SER A 77 -11.69 1.85 -6.70
CA SER A 77 -12.94 1.82 -5.93
C SER A 77 -13.65 3.18 -5.93
N GLU A 78 -12.91 4.26 -5.69
CA GLU A 78 -13.44 5.63 -5.72
C GLU A 78 -13.96 6.00 -7.09
N GLN A 79 -13.22 5.68 -8.15
CA GLN A 79 -13.65 5.90 -9.53
C GLN A 79 -15.00 5.26 -9.83
N TRP A 80 -15.22 4.01 -9.41
CA TRP A 80 -16.50 3.33 -9.65
C TRP A 80 -17.62 3.79 -8.72
N LYS A 81 -17.30 4.26 -7.50
CA LYS A 81 -18.27 4.84 -6.58
C LYS A 81 -18.91 6.12 -7.11
N VAL A 82 -18.12 6.97 -7.77
CA VAL A 82 -18.59 8.26 -8.30
C VAL A 82 -19.04 8.20 -9.76
N TYR A 83 -18.84 7.05 -10.42
CA TYR A 83 -19.17 6.90 -11.84
C TYR A 83 -20.69 7.00 -12.07
N GLN A 84 -21.09 7.95 -12.89
CA GLN A 84 -22.48 8.15 -13.30
C GLN A 84 -22.66 7.70 -14.74
N LEU A 85 -23.70 6.90 -14.99
CA LEU A 85 -24.05 6.46 -16.34
C LEU A 85 -24.59 7.64 -17.14
N GLU A 86 -23.98 7.89 -18.31
CA GLU A 86 -24.54 8.83 -19.27
C GLU A 86 -25.74 8.19 -19.94
N LEU A 87 -26.91 8.81 -19.79
CA LEU A 87 -28.17 8.32 -20.34
C LEU A 87 -28.68 9.31 -21.38
N ILE A 88 -29.15 8.80 -22.53
CA ILE A 88 -29.85 9.57 -23.55
C ILE A 88 -31.30 9.13 -23.66
N ASP A 89 -32.19 10.09 -23.92
CA ASP A 89 -33.60 9.79 -24.16
C ASP A 89 -33.79 9.18 -25.55
N TYR A 90 -34.29 7.95 -25.57
CA TYR A 90 -34.68 7.23 -26.77
C TYR A 90 -36.20 7.26 -26.92
N GLN A 91 -36.66 7.86 -28.03
CA GLN A 91 -38.08 7.98 -28.39
C GLN A 91 -38.97 8.59 -27.29
N LYS A 92 -38.41 9.41 -26.38
CA LYS A 92 -39.09 10.00 -25.20
C LYS A 92 -39.80 8.98 -24.29
N LYS A 93 -39.46 7.70 -24.39
CA LYS A 93 -40.05 6.60 -23.61
C LYS A 93 -39.03 5.88 -22.75
N TRP A 94 -37.78 5.81 -23.20
CA TRP A 94 -36.73 5.02 -22.55
C TRP A 94 -35.46 5.83 -22.43
N LYS A 95 -34.70 5.61 -21.36
CA LYS A 95 -33.33 6.10 -21.24
C LYS A 95 -32.37 4.99 -21.62
N VAL A 96 -31.47 5.26 -22.55
CA VAL A 96 -30.48 4.30 -23.05
C VAL A 96 -29.09 4.77 -22.64
N ILE A 97 -28.24 3.84 -22.23
CA ILE A 97 -26.85 4.14 -21.88
C ILE A 97 -26.11 4.57 -23.14
N LYS A 98 -25.54 5.77 -23.09
CA LYS A 98 -24.63 6.30 -24.08
C LYS A 98 -23.20 5.93 -23.71
N SER A 99 -22.31 5.87 -24.71
CA SER A 99 -20.87 5.64 -24.52
C SER A 99 -20.56 4.34 -23.76
N TRP A 100 -21.30 3.27 -24.05
CA TRP A 100 -21.04 1.96 -23.43
C TRP A 100 -19.65 1.43 -23.79
N ASP A 101 -19.12 1.75 -24.97
CA ASP A 101 -17.75 1.36 -25.37
C ASP A 101 -16.68 1.87 -24.40
N ASP A 102 -16.77 3.14 -23.96
CA ASP A 102 -15.84 3.73 -23.00
C ASP A 102 -15.95 3.06 -21.63
N LEU A 103 -17.18 2.74 -21.20
CA LEU A 103 -17.44 2.00 -19.97
C LEU A 103 -16.75 0.63 -19.98
N PHE A 104 -16.90 -0.14 -21.06
CA PHE A 104 -16.27 -1.45 -21.17
C PHE A 104 -14.76 -1.36 -21.33
N THR A 105 -14.25 -0.36 -22.06
CA THR A 105 -12.80 -0.11 -22.20
C THR A 105 -12.19 0.15 -20.83
N LYS A 106 -12.75 1.09 -20.06
CA LYS A 106 -12.31 1.40 -18.70
C LYS A 106 -12.39 0.20 -17.76
N SER A 107 -13.45 -0.60 -17.88
CA SER A 107 -13.62 -1.83 -17.08
C SER A 107 -12.55 -2.86 -17.39
N LYS A 108 -12.24 -3.07 -18.67
CA LYS A 108 -11.21 -4.03 -19.12
C LYS A 108 -9.81 -3.59 -18.68
N GLU A 109 -9.49 -2.31 -18.78
CA GLU A 109 -8.21 -1.77 -18.30
C GLU A 109 -8.04 -1.96 -16.79
N ASN A 110 -9.05 -1.58 -16.00
CA ASN A 110 -9.03 -1.81 -14.55
C ASN A 110 -8.85 -3.30 -14.22
N LEU A 111 -9.56 -4.19 -14.93
CA LEU A 111 -9.46 -5.63 -14.75
C LEU A 111 -8.05 -6.14 -15.09
N SER A 112 -7.48 -5.70 -16.20
CA SER A 112 -6.09 -6.02 -16.58
C SER A 112 -5.11 -5.57 -15.51
N ASN A 113 -5.24 -4.34 -15.02
CA ASN A 113 -4.35 -3.81 -13.99
C ASN A 113 -4.46 -4.60 -12.68
N ILE A 114 -5.67 -4.96 -12.25
CA ILE A 114 -5.88 -5.82 -11.06
C ILE A 114 -5.27 -7.21 -11.27
N LEU A 115 -5.39 -7.79 -12.46
CA LEU A 115 -4.75 -9.07 -12.76
C LEU A 115 -3.23 -8.98 -12.71
N SER A 116 -2.64 -7.90 -13.24
CA SER A 116 -1.21 -7.63 -13.14
C SER A 116 -0.76 -7.44 -11.68
N MET A 117 -1.57 -6.79 -10.85
CA MET A 117 -1.26 -6.65 -9.42
C MET A 117 -1.23 -7.99 -8.69
N LYS A 118 -2.10 -8.94 -9.05
CA LYS A 118 -2.10 -10.27 -8.44
C LYS A 118 -0.77 -11.01 -8.66
N LEU A 119 -0.03 -10.63 -9.70
CA LEU A 119 1.30 -11.16 -10.01
C LEU A 119 2.43 -10.40 -9.29
N SER A 120 2.11 -9.30 -8.60
CA SER A 120 3.08 -8.51 -7.85
C SER A 120 3.63 -9.30 -6.66
N PRO A 121 4.94 -9.26 -6.38
CA PRO A 121 5.54 -9.92 -5.21
C PRO A 121 5.05 -9.32 -3.88
N TYR A 122 4.47 -8.12 -3.91
CA TYR A 122 3.91 -7.44 -2.74
C TYR A 122 2.43 -7.76 -2.49
N PHE A 123 1.82 -8.59 -3.34
CA PHE A 123 0.47 -9.09 -3.12
C PHE A 123 0.54 -10.31 -2.19
N LYS A 124 0.09 -10.13 -0.94
CA LYS A 124 -0.03 -11.19 0.07
C LYS A 124 -1.48 -11.45 0.44
#